data_AF-W9HUN0-F1
#
_entry.id   AF-W9HUN0-F1
#
_cell.length_a   1.000
_cell.length_b   1.000
_cell.length_c   1.000
_cell.angle_alpha   90.00
_cell.angle_beta   90.00
_cell.angle_gamma   90.00
#
_symmetry.space_group_name_H-M   'P 1'
#
loop_
_entity.id
_entity.type
_entity.pdbx_description
1 polymer ?
#
loop_
_entity_poly.entity_id
_entity_poly.type
_entity_poly.pdbx_seq_one_letter_code
_entity_poly.pdbx_strand_id
1 'polypeptide(L)'
;MLTPYTREVNRELPVEGNLRERVVYLLKSYSVFDQVSHNQWDPNRRPRLDADGRPSKTSGQGFGSIEDIHNALHTLVGGQGRDALNRRRTGHMSRVPISAFDPIFWLHHTNIDRLVSIWEGLHANPKDPKAWVTTKVSELGNWTTAPNAEEGLTTPLAPFYKDTNRFWTSDDVRDTVKFGYAYPETKSWTFNNSGEYRKAIHKQLETLYPTGSLATMIAASNAGDPKPEKTLRTRAQKFARVTKIEKPTTAITALSIAKSVSQLDVGSELAKTLPEVEVPKVKVPEDRSLRKLVPENSYLEWLVNIKAVKHTLGGEYLVHIFLGPVPPEETTCLYAVSPNHVGTFSPLGQDTKTSCGKCKSDQASRMEITGQIPLTIALAERYFADELESLSEAHVIEYLQKNLHWEVIDGSGQRLQGHRSSVDGLLVGVVSNKVTLPGDGDEFARYSQDVTVYPEVTTKADESGGRAEGTGVTEDNKYF
;
A
#
# COMPACT_ATOMS: atom_id res chain seq x y z
N MET A 1 -0.01 20.45 18.35
CA MET A 1 -0.28 20.39 16.90
C MET A 1 -0.81 19.00 16.62
N LEU A 2 -2.03 18.86 16.10
CA LEU A 2 -2.58 17.55 15.77
C LEU A 2 -1.78 16.92 14.64
N THR A 3 -1.30 15.70 14.85
CA THR A 3 -0.85 14.82 13.76
C THR A 3 -1.73 13.58 13.80
N PRO A 4 -2.09 12.95 12.67
CA PRO A 4 -2.86 11.72 12.69
C PRO A 4 -2.16 10.60 13.47
N TYR A 5 -0.82 10.65 13.56
CA TYR A 5 -0.01 9.62 14.20
C TYR A 5 0.14 9.74 15.72
N THR A 6 -0.55 10.67 16.39
CA THR A 6 -0.51 10.65 17.86
C THR A 6 -1.23 9.42 18.39
N ARG A 7 -0.83 8.94 19.56
CA ARG A 7 -1.44 7.77 20.19
C ARG A 7 -2.94 7.99 20.44
N GLU A 8 -3.34 9.22 20.75
CA GLU A 8 -4.72 9.63 20.98
C GLU A 8 -5.56 9.52 19.70
N VAL A 9 -5.02 9.93 18.55
CA VAL A 9 -5.74 9.83 17.27
C VAL A 9 -5.80 8.38 16.78
N ASN A 10 -4.67 7.68 16.80
CA ASN A 10 -4.54 6.28 16.37
C ASN A 10 -5.43 5.30 17.16
N ARG A 11 -5.71 5.61 18.44
CA ARG A 11 -6.62 4.79 19.26
C ARG A 11 -8.06 4.85 18.74
N GLU A 12 -8.42 5.96 18.11
CA GLU A 12 -9.81 6.29 17.83
C GLU A 12 -10.19 6.26 16.37
N LEU A 13 -9.26 6.62 15.50
CA LEU A 13 -9.42 6.55 14.06
C LEU A 13 -8.35 5.61 13.50
N PRO A 14 -8.72 4.70 12.57
CA PRO A 14 -7.73 3.99 11.81
C PRO A 14 -6.92 5.00 11.00
N VAL A 15 -5.60 4.95 11.12
CA VAL A 15 -4.69 5.84 10.41
C VAL A 15 -3.96 5.05 9.34
N GLU A 16 -3.99 5.55 8.11
CA GLU A 16 -3.42 4.86 6.94
C GLU A 16 -3.90 3.40 6.89
N GLY A 17 -5.23 3.27 6.85
CA GLY A 17 -5.98 2.05 7.16
C GLY A 17 -5.66 0.82 6.30
N ASN A 18 -4.94 0.98 5.19
CA ASN A 18 -4.59 -0.10 4.28
C ASN A 18 -3.15 -0.63 4.38
N LEU A 19 -2.25 -0.04 5.18
CA LEU A 19 -0.84 -0.50 5.25
C LEU A 19 -0.74 -1.99 5.60
N ARG A 20 -1.59 -2.46 6.51
CA ARG A 20 -1.67 -3.88 6.89
C ARG A 20 -2.13 -4.76 5.72
N GLU A 21 -3.09 -4.28 4.93
CA GLU A 21 -3.62 -4.98 3.76
C GLU A 21 -2.55 -5.09 2.67
N ARG A 22 -1.80 -3.99 2.43
CA ARG A 22 -0.65 -3.97 1.51
C ARG A 22 0.40 -5.02 1.90
N VAL A 23 0.78 -5.06 3.18
CA VAL A 23 1.77 -6.05 3.67
C VAL A 23 1.27 -7.47 3.44
N VAL A 24 0.06 -7.80 3.89
CA VAL A 24 -0.45 -9.18 3.79
C VAL A 24 -0.68 -9.59 2.34
N TYR A 25 -1.19 -8.69 1.51
CA TYR A 25 -1.38 -8.94 0.08
C TYR A 25 -0.04 -9.26 -0.59
N LEU A 26 0.99 -8.42 -0.42
CA LEU A 26 2.30 -8.66 -1.01
C LEU A 26 2.92 -9.99 -0.54
N LEU A 27 2.92 -10.23 0.76
CA LEU A 27 3.49 -11.45 1.34
C LEU A 27 2.79 -12.72 0.85
N LYS A 28 1.48 -12.69 0.58
CA LYS A 28 0.72 -13.89 0.19
C LYS A 28 0.57 -14.06 -1.32
N SER A 29 0.55 -12.98 -2.10
CA SER A 29 0.17 -13.03 -3.53
C SER A 29 1.37 -13.02 -4.49
N TYR A 30 2.51 -12.42 -4.11
CA TYR A 30 3.66 -12.28 -4.99
C TYR A 30 4.67 -13.37 -4.69
N SER A 31 5.07 -14.15 -5.71
CA SER A 31 6.05 -15.23 -5.58
C SER A 31 7.36 -14.97 -6.33
N VAL A 32 7.48 -13.82 -7.01
CA VAL A 32 8.67 -13.40 -7.75
C VAL A 32 9.39 -12.31 -6.99
N PHE A 33 10.68 -12.51 -6.71
CA PHE A 33 11.51 -11.57 -5.95
C PHE A 33 11.55 -10.19 -6.59
N ASP A 34 11.69 -10.15 -7.91
CA ASP A 34 11.74 -8.91 -8.67
C ASP A 34 10.53 -8.00 -8.42
N GLN A 35 9.33 -8.61 -8.37
CA GLN A 35 8.08 -7.90 -8.15
C GLN A 35 7.94 -7.38 -6.72
N VAL A 36 8.39 -8.16 -5.72
CA VAL A 36 8.19 -7.82 -4.31
C VAL A 36 9.29 -6.90 -3.76
N SER A 37 10.48 -6.90 -4.35
CA SER A 37 11.67 -6.28 -3.77
C SER A 37 11.75 -4.78 -3.98
N HIS A 38 11.48 -4.29 -5.20
CA HIS A 38 11.66 -2.90 -5.59
C HIS A 38 10.41 -2.32 -6.23
N ASN A 39 10.34 -0.99 -6.32
CA ASN A 39 9.21 -0.30 -6.96
C ASN A 39 9.55 0.30 -8.34
N GLN A 40 10.77 0.12 -8.85
CA GLN A 40 11.13 0.56 -10.19
C GLN A 40 10.28 -0.12 -11.28
N TRP A 41 9.69 0.68 -12.16
CA TRP A 41 9.00 0.20 -13.34
C TRP A 41 10.00 -0.22 -14.43
N ASP A 42 9.76 -1.35 -15.07
CA ASP A 42 10.51 -1.77 -16.25
C ASP A 42 9.80 -1.24 -17.52
N PRO A 43 10.36 -0.25 -18.24
CA PRO A 43 9.75 0.29 -19.45
C PRO A 43 9.71 -0.73 -20.60
N ASN A 44 10.54 -1.77 -20.54
CA ASN A 44 10.54 -2.86 -21.52
C ASN A 44 9.56 -3.98 -21.15
N ARG A 45 8.84 -3.84 -20.02
CA ARG A 45 7.80 -4.77 -19.62
C ARG A 45 6.70 -4.76 -20.66
N ARG A 46 6.75 -5.73 -21.57
CA ARG A 46 5.68 -5.95 -22.53
C ARG A 46 4.53 -6.69 -21.84
N PRO A 47 3.27 -6.39 -22.19
CA PRO A 47 2.16 -7.26 -21.83
C PRO A 47 2.53 -8.67 -22.31
N ARG A 48 2.56 -9.64 -21.40
CA ARG A 48 2.76 -11.03 -21.81
C ARG A 48 1.65 -11.36 -22.78
N LEU A 49 1.89 -12.08 -23.86
CA LEU A 49 0.80 -12.46 -24.76
C LEU A 49 0.31 -13.86 -24.37
N ASP A 50 -1.01 -14.08 -24.43
CA ASP A 50 -1.61 -15.40 -24.33
C ASP A 50 -1.45 -16.19 -25.66
N ALA A 51 -1.95 -17.42 -25.69
CA ALA A 51 -1.84 -18.30 -26.86
C ALA A 51 -2.49 -17.72 -28.13
N ASP A 52 -3.43 -16.79 -27.97
CA ASP A 52 -4.16 -16.13 -29.06
C ASP A 52 -3.53 -14.78 -29.45
N GLY A 53 -2.36 -14.44 -28.88
CA GLY A 53 -1.64 -13.20 -29.15
C GLY A 53 -2.25 -11.97 -28.46
N ARG A 54 -3.14 -12.14 -27.49
CA ARG A 54 -3.75 -11.04 -26.72
C ARG A 54 -2.95 -10.79 -25.45
N PRO A 55 -2.97 -9.58 -24.88
CA PRO A 55 -2.38 -9.33 -23.57
C PRO A 55 -2.93 -10.30 -22.51
N SER A 56 -2.03 -11.12 -21.97
CA SER A 56 -2.20 -12.04 -20.87
C SER A 56 -2.77 -11.31 -19.67
N LYS A 57 -3.67 -12.00 -18.99
CA LYS A 57 -4.28 -11.58 -17.72
C LYS A 57 -3.25 -11.34 -16.60
N THR A 58 -1.99 -11.74 -16.76
CA THR A 58 -0.92 -11.46 -15.78
C THR A 58 -0.32 -10.05 -15.92
N SER A 59 -0.66 -9.29 -16.96
CA SER A 59 0.02 -8.03 -17.29
C SER A 59 -0.15 -6.93 -16.23
N GLY A 60 -1.24 -6.95 -15.45
CA GLY A 60 -1.52 -5.98 -14.37
C GLY A 60 -0.91 -6.32 -12.99
N GLN A 61 -0.07 -7.35 -12.87
CA GLN A 61 0.56 -7.75 -11.61
C GLN A 61 1.78 -6.89 -11.23
N GLY A 62 2.30 -7.04 -10.01
CA GLY A 62 3.65 -6.56 -9.70
C GLY A 62 3.81 -5.04 -9.58
N PHE A 63 2.74 -4.32 -9.18
CA PHE A 63 2.80 -2.87 -8.99
C PHE A 63 3.16 -2.47 -7.55
N GLY A 64 2.81 -3.30 -6.58
CA GLY A 64 3.18 -3.09 -5.17
C GLY A 64 4.50 -3.76 -4.85
N SER A 65 5.24 -3.24 -3.87
CA SER A 65 6.47 -3.86 -3.41
C SER A 65 6.76 -3.51 -1.95
N ILE A 66 7.70 -4.22 -1.34
CA ILE A 66 8.21 -3.91 -0.01
C ILE A 66 8.83 -2.50 -0.02
N GLU A 67 9.52 -2.10 -1.10
CA GLU A 67 10.05 -0.74 -1.26
C GLU A 67 8.93 0.32 -1.30
N ASP A 68 7.81 0.07 -1.97
CA ASP A 68 6.65 0.97 -2.01
C ASP A 68 6.03 1.17 -0.61
N ILE A 69 5.87 0.10 0.19
CA ILE A 69 5.41 0.22 1.58
C ILE A 69 6.44 0.94 2.45
N HIS A 70 7.72 0.62 2.25
CA HIS A 70 8.85 1.28 2.92
C HIS A 70 8.83 2.80 2.68
N ASN A 71 8.64 3.23 1.43
CA ASN A 71 8.63 4.64 1.04
C ASN A 71 7.46 5.41 1.66
N ALA A 72 6.28 4.78 1.69
CA ALA A 72 5.13 5.33 2.39
C ALA A 72 5.47 5.56 3.87
N LEU A 73 5.94 4.56 4.60
CA LEU A 73 6.27 4.69 6.03
C LEU A 73 7.35 5.74 6.32
N HIS A 74 8.38 5.85 5.48
CA HIS A 74 9.36 6.94 5.57
C HIS A 74 8.69 8.33 5.54
N THR A 75 7.71 8.50 4.65
CA THR A 75 7.01 9.76 4.47
C THR A 75 6.01 10.02 5.58
N LEU A 76 5.29 8.99 6.05
CA LEU A 76 4.33 9.12 7.15
C LEU A 76 5.03 9.48 8.47
N VAL A 77 6.20 8.88 8.74
CA VAL A 77 7.00 9.18 9.94
C VAL A 77 7.70 10.54 9.83
N GLY A 78 8.31 10.84 8.68
CA GLY A 78 8.98 12.11 8.45
C GLY A 78 8.02 13.29 8.30
N GLY A 79 6.80 13.06 7.85
CA GLY A 79 5.85 14.11 7.51
C GLY A 79 6.23 14.85 6.22
N GLN A 80 5.28 15.67 5.78
CA GLN A 80 5.36 16.49 4.58
C GLN A 80 4.72 17.85 4.81
N GLY A 81 5.17 18.83 4.04
CA GLY A 81 4.51 20.11 3.91
C GLY A 81 5.25 21.27 4.55
N ARG A 82 4.53 22.37 4.78
CA ARG A 82 5.06 23.60 5.38
C ARG A 82 4.20 24.12 6.51
N ASP A 83 4.80 24.91 7.39
CA ASP A 83 4.09 25.59 8.47
C ASP A 83 3.56 26.97 8.05
N ALA A 84 2.84 27.64 8.95
CA ALA A 84 2.26 28.97 8.72
C ALA A 84 3.32 30.06 8.44
N LEU A 85 4.59 29.81 8.76
CA LEU A 85 5.72 30.69 8.47
C LEU A 85 6.49 30.22 7.21
N ASN A 86 5.89 29.35 6.40
CA ASN A 86 6.44 28.77 5.18
C ASN A 86 7.71 27.92 5.38
N ARG A 87 7.99 27.48 6.61
CA ARG A 87 9.13 26.58 6.93
C ARG A 87 8.73 25.14 6.65
N ARG A 88 9.68 24.29 6.22
CA ARG A 88 9.41 22.86 5.98
C ARG A 88 8.94 22.17 7.26
N ARG A 89 7.86 21.39 7.15
CA ARG A 89 7.35 20.43 8.14
C ARG A 89 7.70 18.99 7.74
N THR A 90 8.92 18.80 7.27
CA THR A 90 9.49 17.50 6.94
C THR A 90 10.59 17.20 7.96
N GLY A 91 10.55 16.02 8.55
CA GLY A 91 11.56 15.45 9.43
C GLY A 91 12.62 14.68 8.65
N HIS A 92 13.54 14.06 9.39
CA HIS A 92 14.65 13.28 8.83
C HIS A 92 14.13 12.07 8.05
N MET A 93 13.13 11.36 8.57
CA MET A 93 12.64 10.11 7.99
C MET A 93 12.09 10.23 6.56
N SER A 94 11.58 11.39 6.13
CA SER A 94 11.09 11.58 4.76
C SER A 94 12.19 12.03 3.78
N ARG A 95 13.46 12.06 4.22
CA ARG A 95 14.59 12.58 3.43
C ARG A 95 15.72 11.55 3.37
N VAL A 96 15.84 10.88 2.23
CA VAL A 96 16.87 9.84 1.97
C VAL A 96 18.28 10.20 2.48
N PRO A 97 18.83 11.43 2.26
CA PRO A 97 20.21 11.73 2.66
C PRO A 97 20.44 11.75 4.18
N ILE A 98 19.37 11.89 4.96
CA ILE A 98 19.46 12.09 6.42
C ILE A 98 18.50 11.21 7.22
N SER A 99 17.75 10.29 6.58
CA SER A 99 16.76 9.46 7.26
C SER A 99 17.39 8.54 8.30
N ALA A 100 18.60 8.03 8.04
CA ALA A 100 19.33 7.13 8.93
C ALA A 100 19.79 7.78 10.26
N PHE A 101 19.74 9.11 10.38
CA PHE A 101 20.04 9.80 11.63
C PHE A 101 18.87 9.74 12.63
N ASP A 102 17.65 9.51 12.17
CA ASP A 102 16.51 9.27 13.06
C ASP A 102 16.56 7.83 13.58
N PRO A 103 16.62 7.57 14.90
CA PRO A 103 16.74 6.20 15.43
C PRO A 103 15.62 5.26 14.97
N ILE A 104 14.42 5.77 14.66
CA ILE A 104 13.31 4.94 14.17
C ILE A 104 13.60 4.33 12.79
N PHE A 105 14.54 4.91 12.03
CA PHE A 105 15.02 4.35 10.77
C PHE A 105 15.42 2.88 10.91
N TRP A 106 16.21 2.57 11.93
CA TRP A 106 16.75 1.23 12.12
C TRP A 106 15.66 0.24 12.53
N LEU A 107 14.68 0.67 13.35
CA LEU A 107 13.53 -0.17 13.70
C LEU A 107 12.62 -0.43 12.50
N HIS A 108 12.40 0.59 11.66
CA HIS A 108 11.68 0.45 10.40
C HIS A 108 12.38 -0.55 9.48
N HIS A 109 13.69 -0.40 9.26
CA HIS A 109 14.48 -1.30 8.42
C HIS A 109 14.63 -2.72 8.98
N THR A 110 14.65 -2.92 10.31
CA THR A 110 14.51 -4.25 10.92
C THR A 110 13.18 -4.89 10.55
N ASN A 111 12.07 -4.13 10.54
CA ASN A 111 10.79 -4.69 10.11
C ASN A 111 10.76 -4.93 8.59
N ILE A 112 11.42 -4.11 7.77
CA ILE A 112 11.57 -4.37 6.33
C ILE A 112 12.33 -5.68 6.08
N ASP A 113 13.46 -5.88 6.76
CA ASP A 113 14.21 -7.13 6.72
C ASP A 113 13.35 -8.32 7.16
N ARG A 114 12.59 -8.18 8.26
CA ARG A 114 11.59 -9.17 8.69
C ARG A 114 10.58 -9.51 7.61
N LEU A 115 10.05 -8.51 6.88
CA LEU A 115 9.09 -8.76 5.79
C LEU A 115 9.73 -9.53 4.64
N VAL A 116 10.99 -9.23 4.29
CA VAL A 116 11.76 -10.00 3.28
C VAL A 116 11.95 -11.44 3.75
N SER A 117 12.40 -11.67 4.99
CA SER A 117 12.61 -13.03 5.52
C SER A 117 11.30 -13.84 5.61
N ILE A 118 10.18 -13.20 5.95
CA ILE A 118 8.85 -13.84 5.93
C ILE A 118 8.46 -14.20 4.50
N TRP A 119 8.63 -13.29 3.55
CA TRP A 119 8.33 -13.54 2.14
C TRP A 119 9.15 -14.72 1.61
N GLU A 120 10.45 -14.77 1.91
CA GLU A 120 11.29 -15.91 1.58
C GLU A 120 10.78 -17.19 2.21
N GLY A 121 10.42 -17.17 3.50
CA GLY A 121 9.88 -18.33 4.19
C GLY A 121 8.62 -18.89 3.50
N LEU A 122 7.78 -18.02 2.93
CA LEU A 122 6.57 -18.39 2.19
C LEU A 122 6.86 -18.90 0.78
N HIS A 123 7.76 -18.24 0.04
CA HIS A 123 7.92 -18.43 -1.41
C HIS A 123 9.25 -19.07 -1.84
N ALA A 124 10.17 -19.34 -0.91
CA ALA A 124 11.47 -19.89 -1.24
C ALA A 124 11.35 -21.18 -2.04
N ASN A 125 11.88 -21.16 -3.26
CA ASN A 125 11.98 -22.33 -4.11
C ASN A 125 13.39 -22.36 -4.71
N PRO A 126 14.31 -23.17 -4.18
CA PRO A 126 15.68 -23.25 -4.69
C PRO A 126 15.77 -23.66 -6.17
N LYS A 127 14.70 -24.24 -6.73
CA LYS A 127 14.63 -24.63 -8.15
C LYS A 127 14.09 -23.53 -9.06
N ASP A 128 13.58 -22.43 -8.49
CA ASP A 128 13.06 -21.30 -9.25
C ASP A 128 14.02 -20.12 -9.14
N PRO A 129 14.73 -19.74 -10.22
CA PRO A 129 15.63 -18.59 -10.20
C PRO A 129 14.92 -17.27 -9.91
N LYS A 130 13.58 -17.20 -10.01
CA LYS A 130 12.78 -16.02 -9.69
C LYS A 130 12.42 -15.91 -8.21
N ALA A 131 12.69 -16.94 -7.42
CA ALA A 131 12.40 -16.96 -5.99
C ALA A 131 13.47 -16.23 -5.14
N TRP A 132 14.47 -15.62 -5.77
CA TRP A 132 15.48 -14.76 -5.12
C TRP A 132 16.02 -13.71 -6.11
N VAL A 133 17.02 -12.92 -5.69
CA VAL A 133 17.63 -11.84 -6.49
C VAL A 133 17.95 -12.31 -7.91
N THR A 134 17.32 -11.66 -8.88
CA THR A 134 17.54 -11.91 -10.31
C THR A 134 18.52 -10.91 -10.89
N THR A 135 19.38 -11.36 -11.80
CA THR A 135 20.35 -10.48 -12.47
C THR A 135 19.64 -9.44 -13.36
N LYS A 136 20.02 -8.17 -13.19
CA LYS A 136 19.58 -7.02 -13.99
C LYS A 136 20.78 -6.19 -14.42
N VAL A 137 20.63 -5.41 -15.49
CA VAL A 137 21.68 -4.47 -15.92
C VAL A 137 21.47 -3.13 -15.21
N SER A 138 22.53 -2.64 -14.57
CA SER A 138 22.57 -1.31 -13.96
C SER A 138 22.89 -0.27 -15.02
N GLU A 139 21.89 0.15 -15.80
CA GLU A 139 22.09 1.01 -17.00
C GLU A 139 22.98 2.24 -16.73
N LEU A 140 22.76 2.91 -15.59
CA LEU A 140 23.46 4.16 -15.25
C LEU A 140 24.46 4.01 -14.09
N GLY A 141 24.57 2.82 -13.51
CA GLY A 141 25.45 2.53 -12.38
C GLY A 141 25.06 3.26 -11.08
N ASN A 142 25.88 3.09 -10.05
CA ASN A 142 25.77 3.76 -8.76
C ASN A 142 27.18 4.05 -8.18
N TRP A 143 27.29 4.31 -6.88
CA TRP A 143 28.59 4.62 -6.24
C TRP A 143 29.60 3.46 -6.34
N THR A 144 29.13 2.21 -6.39
CA THR A 144 29.93 0.99 -6.31
C THR A 144 29.83 0.14 -7.58
N THR A 145 28.76 0.28 -8.35
CA THR A 145 28.49 -0.44 -9.59
C THR A 145 28.70 0.47 -10.80
N ALA A 146 29.51 0.05 -11.77
CA ALA A 146 29.70 0.79 -13.01
C ALA A 146 28.42 0.79 -13.89
N PRO A 147 28.22 1.81 -14.73
CA PRO A 147 27.16 1.79 -15.75
C PRO A 147 27.26 0.54 -16.65
N ASN A 148 26.10 -0.03 -16.99
CA ASN A 148 25.91 -1.27 -17.76
C ASN A 148 26.48 -2.55 -17.12
N ALA A 149 26.89 -2.51 -15.85
CA ALA A 149 27.28 -3.74 -15.15
C ALA A 149 26.05 -4.56 -14.74
N GLU A 150 26.21 -5.88 -14.67
CA GLU A 150 25.19 -6.78 -14.16
C GLU A 150 25.14 -6.72 -12.62
N GLU A 151 23.96 -6.45 -12.08
CA GLU A 151 23.62 -6.54 -10.67
C GLU A 151 22.77 -7.78 -10.42
N GLY A 152 23.23 -8.68 -9.56
CA GLY A 152 22.55 -9.95 -9.25
C GLY A 152 23.10 -10.59 -7.98
N LEU A 153 22.99 -11.93 -7.90
CA LEU A 153 23.32 -12.71 -6.71
C LEU A 153 24.71 -12.44 -6.13
N THR A 154 25.71 -12.25 -7.00
CA THR A 154 27.13 -12.12 -6.64
C THR A 154 27.62 -10.68 -6.61
N THR A 155 26.74 -9.70 -6.80
CA THR A 155 27.12 -8.29 -6.79
C THR A 155 27.63 -7.89 -5.40
N PRO A 156 28.82 -7.28 -5.31
CA PRO A 156 29.36 -6.78 -4.05
C PRO A 156 28.45 -5.72 -3.42
N LEU A 157 27.93 -5.99 -2.22
CA LEU A 157 27.14 -5.07 -1.42
C LEU A 157 28.06 -4.15 -0.60
N ALA A 158 28.83 -3.31 -1.29
CA ALA A 158 29.71 -2.35 -0.63
C ALA A 158 28.89 -1.28 0.12
N PRO A 159 29.39 -0.76 1.26
CA PRO A 159 30.70 -1.00 1.84
C PRO A 159 30.73 -2.14 2.90
N PHE A 160 29.78 -3.08 2.87
CA PHE A 160 29.65 -4.09 3.92
C PHE A 160 30.65 -5.24 3.71
N TYR A 161 31.75 -5.22 4.46
CA TYR A 161 32.79 -6.25 4.40
C TYR A 161 32.33 -7.57 5.04
N LYS A 162 32.55 -8.67 4.32
CA LYS A 162 32.44 -10.04 4.80
C LYS A 162 33.74 -10.51 5.45
N ASP A 163 34.86 -10.08 4.90
CA ASP A 163 36.22 -10.29 5.42
C ASP A 163 37.14 -9.16 4.95
N THR A 164 38.47 -9.32 5.09
CA THR A 164 39.47 -8.27 4.80
C THR A 164 39.35 -7.65 3.41
N ASN A 165 38.98 -8.44 2.39
CA ASN A 165 39.04 -7.99 0.99
C ASN A 165 37.74 -8.22 0.20
N ARG A 166 36.73 -8.85 0.81
CA ARG A 166 35.46 -9.17 0.12
C ARG A 166 34.29 -8.49 0.79
N PHE A 167 33.39 -7.94 -0.02
CA PHE A 167 32.09 -7.49 0.43
C PHE A 167 31.10 -8.65 0.51
N TRP A 168 30.05 -8.47 1.31
CA TRP A 168 28.86 -9.33 1.28
C TRP A 168 28.20 -9.30 -0.11
N THR A 169 27.42 -10.33 -0.42
CA THR A 169 26.66 -10.46 -1.67
C THR A 169 25.21 -10.84 -1.35
N SER A 170 24.29 -10.63 -2.30
CA SER A 170 22.88 -11.05 -2.11
C SER A 170 22.71 -12.56 -1.90
N ASP A 171 23.60 -13.38 -2.44
CA ASP A 171 23.64 -14.82 -2.17
C ASP A 171 24.11 -15.11 -0.74
N ASP A 172 25.11 -14.37 -0.27
CA ASP A 172 25.66 -14.54 1.07
C ASP A 172 24.70 -14.16 2.20
N VAL A 173 23.80 -13.21 1.96
CA VAL A 173 22.93 -12.62 3.00
C VAL A 173 21.51 -13.21 3.04
N ARG A 174 21.26 -14.25 2.25
CA ARG A 174 19.94 -14.89 2.16
C ARG A 174 19.46 -15.49 3.49
N ASP A 175 20.38 -16.05 4.28
CA ASP A 175 20.04 -16.68 5.56
C ASP A 175 20.45 -15.77 6.73
N THR A 176 19.45 -15.22 7.44
CA THR A 176 19.67 -14.36 8.60
C THR A 176 20.42 -15.07 9.73
N VAL A 177 20.31 -16.40 9.84
CA VAL A 177 20.98 -17.19 10.89
C VAL A 177 22.50 -17.08 10.80
N LYS A 178 23.03 -16.83 9.60
CA LYS A 178 24.47 -16.56 9.38
C LYS A 178 24.97 -15.35 10.15
N PHE A 179 24.08 -14.41 10.47
CA PHE A 179 24.36 -13.20 11.24
C PHE A 179 23.95 -13.33 12.72
N GLY A 180 23.54 -14.53 13.16
CA GLY A 180 23.18 -14.81 14.54
C GLY A 180 21.78 -14.34 14.95
N TYR A 181 20.89 -14.07 13.99
CA TYR A 181 19.51 -13.66 14.30
C TYR A 181 18.46 -14.35 13.41
N ALA A 182 17.22 -14.35 13.88
CA ALA A 182 16.03 -14.65 13.10
C ALA A 182 14.81 -14.01 13.77
N TYR A 183 13.70 -13.98 13.06
CA TYR A 183 12.43 -13.48 13.55
C TYR A 183 11.59 -14.61 14.15
N PRO A 184 10.62 -14.33 15.04
CA PRO A 184 9.70 -15.34 15.57
C PRO A 184 9.04 -16.22 14.48
N GLU A 185 8.75 -15.62 13.33
CA GLU A 185 8.12 -16.27 12.18
C GLU A 185 9.10 -17.16 11.39
N THR A 186 10.40 -16.84 11.40
CA THR A 186 11.36 -17.37 10.42
C THR A 186 12.33 -18.41 10.98
N LYS A 187 11.98 -19.03 12.11
CA LYS A 187 12.76 -20.10 12.76
C LYS A 187 12.62 -21.43 12.02
N SER A 188 13.13 -21.53 10.81
CA SER A 188 12.98 -22.70 9.93
C SER A 188 13.46 -24.02 10.57
N TRP A 189 14.49 -23.96 11.42
CA TRP A 189 15.06 -25.11 12.12
C TRP A 189 14.16 -25.74 13.20
N THR A 190 13.02 -25.14 13.53
CA THR A 190 12.04 -25.75 14.44
C THR A 190 11.05 -26.68 13.73
N PHE A 191 11.19 -26.87 12.41
CA PHE A 191 10.27 -27.66 11.58
C PHE A 191 11.02 -28.78 10.86
N ASN A 192 10.33 -29.89 10.62
CA ASN A 192 10.96 -31.06 9.98
C ASN A 192 11.12 -30.88 8.46
N ASN A 193 10.27 -30.06 7.84
CA ASN A 193 10.27 -29.82 6.40
C ASN A 193 9.76 -28.41 6.06
N SER A 194 10.03 -27.97 4.82
CA SER A 194 9.64 -26.65 4.31
C SER A 194 8.13 -26.46 4.20
N GLY A 195 7.34 -27.52 4.04
CA GLY A 195 5.88 -27.45 4.01
C GLY A 195 5.30 -27.07 5.38
N GLU A 196 5.77 -27.70 6.45
CA GLU A 196 5.40 -27.36 7.84
C GLU A 196 5.81 -25.93 8.20
N TYR A 197 7.02 -25.54 7.82
CA TYR A 197 7.52 -24.18 8.04
C TYR A 197 6.64 -23.12 7.35
N ARG A 198 6.33 -23.29 6.06
CA ARG A 198 5.43 -22.39 5.33
C ARG A 198 4.05 -22.30 5.98
N LYS A 199 3.46 -23.44 6.36
CA LYS A 199 2.18 -23.49 7.06
C LYS A 199 2.22 -22.72 8.38
N ALA A 200 3.31 -22.84 9.14
CA ALA A 200 3.48 -22.12 10.39
C ALA A 200 3.56 -20.60 10.17
N ILE A 201 4.28 -20.14 9.15
CA ILE A 201 4.32 -18.71 8.79
C ILE A 201 2.92 -18.20 8.42
N HIS A 202 2.19 -18.92 7.58
CA HIS A 202 0.82 -18.53 7.22
C HIS A 202 -0.08 -18.33 8.45
N LYS A 203 -0.06 -19.28 9.40
CA LYS A 203 -0.82 -19.19 10.66
C LYS A 203 -0.39 -18.01 11.53
N GLN A 204 0.92 -17.74 11.61
CA GLN A 204 1.42 -16.59 12.34
C GLN A 204 0.96 -15.27 11.71
N LEU A 205 0.96 -15.15 10.37
CA LEU A 205 0.46 -13.96 9.68
C LEU A 205 -1.03 -13.72 9.94
N GLU A 206 -1.86 -14.77 10.00
CA GLU A 206 -3.28 -14.66 10.34
C GLU A 206 -3.50 -14.19 11.78
N THR A 207 -2.59 -14.55 12.69
CA THR A 207 -2.62 -14.11 14.09
C THR A 207 -2.15 -12.67 14.26
N LEU A 208 -1.09 -12.27 13.55
CA LEU A 208 -0.50 -10.93 13.63
C LEU A 208 -1.33 -9.88 12.90
N TYR A 209 -1.96 -10.27 11.79
CA TYR A 209 -2.72 -9.39 10.92
C TYR A 209 -4.16 -9.91 10.71
N PRO A 210 -4.98 -10.07 11.77
CA PRO A 210 -6.29 -10.70 11.69
C PRO A 210 -7.31 -9.92 10.84
N THR A 211 -7.03 -8.63 10.61
CA THR A 211 -7.80 -7.73 9.75
C THR A 211 -6.96 -7.24 8.56
N GLY A 212 -5.91 -7.97 8.19
CA GLY A 212 -5.02 -7.63 7.08
C GLY A 212 -5.43 -8.23 5.75
N SER A 213 -6.44 -9.10 5.73
CA SER A 213 -6.99 -9.67 4.51
C SER A 213 -8.44 -10.01 4.76
N LEU A 214 -9.29 -9.75 3.77
CA LEU A 214 -10.70 -10.15 3.84
C LEU A 214 -10.83 -11.68 3.96
N ALA A 215 -9.94 -12.46 3.34
CA ALA A 215 -9.93 -13.91 3.47
C ALA A 215 -9.70 -14.38 4.91
N THR A 216 -8.77 -13.76 5.64
CA THR A 216 -8.53 -14.08 7.06
C THR A 216 -9.73 -13.71 7.92
N MET A 217 -10.34 -12.56 7.64
CA MET A 217 -11.56 -12.10 8.34
C MET A 217 -12.74 -13.06 8.12
N ILE A 218 -12.93 -13.54 6.89
CA ILE A 218 -13.98 -14.50 6.55
C ILE A 218 -13.69 -15.86 7.19
N ALA A 219 -12.46 -16.35 7.13
CA ALA A 219 -12.09 -17.63 7.74
C ALA A 219 -12.37 -17.62 9.25
N ALA A 220 -12.00 -16.55 9.95
CA ALA A 220 -12.30 -16.37 11.37
C ALA A 220 -13.83 -16.29 11.63
N SER A 221 -14.57 -15.56 10.78
CA SER A 221 -16.03 -15.46 10.90
C SER A 221 -16.74 -16.80 10.66
N ASN A 222 -16.29 -17.58 9.67
CA ASN A 222 -16.79 -18.93 9.40
C ASN A 222 -16.48 -19.91 10.54
N ALA A 223 -15.37 -19.70 11.25
CA ALA A 223 -15.03 -20.41 12.48
C ALA A 223 -15.82 -19.95 13.72
N GLY A 224 -16.74 -18.99 13.56
CA GLY A 224 -17.61 -18.49 14.63
C GLY A 224 -17.05 -17.31 15.43
N ASP A 225 -15.93 -16.71 15.03
CA ASP A 225 -15.43 -15.49 15.67
C ASP A 225 -16.28 -14.27 15.22
N PRO A 226 -16.98 -13.58 16.12
CA PRO A 226 -17.78 -12.40 15.77
C PRO A 226 -16.93 -11.12 15.56
N LYS A 227 -15.64 -11.12 15.92
CA LYS A 227 -14.79 -9.91 15.88
C LYS A 227 -14.64 -9.30 14.48
N PRO A 228 -14.46 -10.06 13.39
CA PRO A 228 -14.28 -9.48 12.06
C PRO A 228 -15.51 -8.66 11.62
N GLU A 229 -16.71 -9.23 11.74
CA GLU A 229 -17.95 -8.52 11.40
C GLU A 229 -18.20 -7.33 12.34
N LYS A 230 -17.95 -7.49 13.65
CA LYS A 230 -18.05 -6.37 14.60
C LYS A 230 -17.11 -5.23 14.24
N THR A 231 -15.90 -5.55 13.76
CA THR A 231 -14.92 -4.55 13.32
C THR A 231 -15.44 -3.79 12.10
N LEU A 232 -15.89 -4.49 11.05
CA LEU A 232 -16.41 -3.84 9.84
C LEU A 232 -17.66 -3.02 10.12
N ARG A 233 -18.59 -3.53 10.94
CA ARG A 233 -19.79 -2.77 11.35
C ARG A 233 -19.43 -1.52 12.14
N THR A 234 -18.45 -1.59 13.04
CA THR A 234 -17.99 -0.41 13.79
C THR A 234 -17.40 0.63 12.85
N ARG A 235 -16.58 0.22 11.87
CA ARG A 235 -16.02 1.12 10.85
C ARG A 235 -17.11 1.72 9.95
N ALA A 236 -18.07 0.91 9.51
CA ALA A 236 -19.23 1.35 8.74
C ALA A 236 -20.09 2.37 9.50
N GLN A 237 -20.34 2.15 10.80
CA GLN A 237 -21.05 3.12 11.64
C GLN A 237 -20.26 4.43 11.79
N LYS A 238 -18.93 4.37 11.96
CA LYS A 238 -18.07 5.56 12.01
C LYS A 238 -18.15 6.33 10.69
N PHE A 239 -18.00 5.64 9.57
CA PHE A 239 -18.15 6.21 8.23
C PHE A 239 -19.52 6.89 8.06
N ALA A 240 -20.61 6.17 8.33
CA ALA A 240 -21.98 6.67 8.19
C ALA A 240 -22.27 7.90 9.09
N ARG A 241 -21.65 7.98 10.27
CA ARG A 241 -21.78 9.17 11.14
C ARG A 241 -21.11 10.37 10.51
N VAL A 242 -19.90 10.19 9.98
CA VAL A 242 -19.16 11.29 9.37
C VAL A 242 -19.89 11.78 8.13
N THR A 243 -20.34 10.88 7.24
CA THR A 243 -21.00 11.26 5.98
C THR A 243 -22.35 11.94 6.15
N LYS A 244 -23.06 11.73 7.27
CA LYS A 244 -24.34 12.40 7.53
C LYS A 244 -24.22 13.86 8.02
N ILE A 245 -23.03 14.34 8.34
CA ILE A 245 -22.86 15.73 8.79
C ILE A 245 -22.75 16.62 7.56
N GLU A 246 -23.71 17.53 7.38
CA GLU A 246 -23.86 18.35 6.16
C GLU A 246 -22.61 19.18 5.81
N LYS A 247 -21.73 19.54 6.76
CA LYS A 247 -20.41 20.19 6.53
C LYS A 247 -19.43 20.02 7.71
N PRO A 248 -18.10 19.95 7.49
CA PRO A 248 -17.39 19.27 6.42
C PRO A 248 -17.03 17.83 6.87
N THR A 249 -17.14 16.84 5.97
CA THR A 249 -16.74 15.44 6.17
C THR A 249 -15.21 15.30 6.24
N THR A 250 -14.61 15.88 7.28
CA THR A 250 -13.16 15.98 7.50
C THR A 250 -12.73 15.06 8.65
N ALA A 251 -11.43 14.83 8.76
CA ALA A 251 -10.81 14.28 9.95
C ALA A 251 -11.16 15.04 11.21
N ILE A 252 -11.28 16.38 11.17
CA ILE A 252 -11.69 17.16 12.34
C ILE A 252 -13.09 16.71 12.78
N THR A 253 -14.01 16.53 11.84
CA THR A 253 -15.35 15.99 12.12
C THR A 253 -15.29 14.55 12.63
N ALA A 254 -14.45 13.70 12.04
CA ALA A 254 -14.25 12.33 12.51
C ALA A 254 -13.69 12.28 13.94
N LEU A 255 -12.72 13.14 14.26
CA LEU A 255 -12.12 13.30 15.57
C LEU A 255 -13.12 13.88 16.59
N SER A 256 -13.92 14.86 16.20
CA SER A 256 -15.00 15.41 17.02
C SER A 256 -16.08 14.37 17.33
N ILE A 257 -16.47 13.53 16.36
CA ILE A 257 -17.37 12.41 16.63
C ILE A 257 -16.71 11.41 17.60
N ALA A 258 -15.45 11.05 17.38
CA ALA A 258 -14.72 10.14 18.28
C ALA A 258 -14.64 10.68 19.72
N LYS A 259 -14.50 12.01 19.87
CA LYS A 259 -14.55 12.72 21.16
C LYS A 259 -15.90 12.57 21.82
N SER A 260 -16.98 12.88 21.08
CA SER A 260 -18.34 12.88 21.62
C SER A 260 -18.86 11.48 21.97
N VAL A 261 -18.35 10.42 21.31
CA VAL A 261 -18.74 9.02 21.58
C VAL A 261 -17.86 8.37 22.66
N SER A 262 -17.30 9.19 23.56
CA SER A 262 -16.55 8.81 24.79
C SER A 262 -15.28 7.99 24.59
N GLN A 263 -14.64 8.04 23.42
CA GLN A 263 -13.39 7.32 23.21
C GLN A 263 -12.11 8.16 23.39
N LEU A 264 -12.14 9.49 23.18
CA LEU A 264 -10.98 10.34 23.49
C LEU A 264 -10.86 10.59 24.99
N ASP A 265 -9.68 10.31 25.55
CA ASP A 265 -9.38 10.64 26.94
C ASP A 265 -9.49 12.17 27.14
N VAL A 266 -10.37 12.57 28.06
CA VAL A 266 -10.87 13.94 28.25
C VAL A 266 -9.77 14.89 28.76
N GLY A 267 -8.58 14.37 29.06
CA GLY A 267 -7.39 15.12 29.47
C GLY A 267 -6.49 15.66 28.33
N SER A 268 -6.69 15.26 27.08
CA SER A 268 -5.79 15.68 25.98
C SER A 268 -6.04 17.14 25.55
N GLU A 269 -4.98 17.92 25.32
CA GLU A 269 -5.09 19.27 24.73
C GLU A 269 -5.83 19.25 23.39
N LEU A 270 -5.68 18.16 22.65
CA LEU A 270 -6.44 17.81 21.46
C LEU A 270 -7.96 17.95 21.67
N ALA A 271 -8.51 17.30 22.69
CA ALA A 271 -9.94 17.33 22.97
C ALA A 271 -10.46 18.74 23.22
N LYS A 272 -9.64 19.64 23.80
CA LYS A 272 -10.02 21.05 24.06
C LYS A 272 -10.12 21.88 22.78
N THR A 273 -9.42 21.48 21.71
CA THR A 273 -9.38 22.20 20.43
C THR A 273 -10.40 21.72 19.40
N LEU A 274 -10.97 20.52 19.60
CA LEU A 274 -11.96 19.94 18.68
C LEU A 274 -13.35 20.56 18.89
N PRO A 275 -14.04 21.00 17.82
CA PRO A 275 -15.38 21.56 17.92
C PRO A 275 -16.37 20.54 18.46
N GLU A 276 -17.38 21.01 19.19
CA GLU A 276 -18.53 20.18 19.55
C GLU A 276 -19.36 19.89 18.30
N VAL A 277 -19.73 18.62 18.17
CA VAL A 277 -20.50 18.12 17.03
C VAL A 277 -21.59 17.22 17.57
N GLU A 278 -22.83 17.47 17.13
CA GLU A 278 -23.94 16.57 17.38
C GLU A 278 -23.70 15.26 16.62
N VAL A 279 -23.62 14.14 17.35
CA VAL A 279 -23.35 12.84 16.75
C VAL A 279 -24.64 12.31 16.09
N PRO A 280 -24.68 12.15 14.76
CA PRO A 280 -25.88 11.63 14.12
C PRO A 280 -26.19 10.21 14.58
N LYS A 281 -27.47 9.94 14.84
CA LYS A 281 -27.93 8.56 15.03
C LYS A 281 -27.88 7.85 13.66
N VAL A 282 -27.05 6.82 13.57
CA VAL A 282 -26.94 5.98 12.38
C VAL A 282 -27.34 4.56 12.72
N LYS A 283 -28.03 3.92 11.79
CA LYS A 283 -28.27 2.48 11.81
C LYS A 283 -27.63 1.92 10.55
N VAL A 284 -26.75 0.94 10.72
CA VAL A 284 -26.21 0.13 9.62
C VAL A 284 -27.06 -1.15 9.50
N PRO A 285 -27.24 -1.72 8.31
CA PRO A 285 -28.08 -2.89 8.13
C PRO A 285 -27.57 -4.09 8.94
N GLU A 286 -28.49 -4.75 9.67
CA GLU A 286 -28.15 -5.88 10.53
C GLU A 286 -27.92 -7.18 9.73
N ASP A 287 -28.53 -7.29 8.55
CA ASP A 287 -28.51 -8.49 7.71
C ASP A 287 -27.25 -8.63 6.83
N ARG A 288 -26.45 -7.57 6.70
CA ARG A 288 -25.15 -7.61 6.00
C ARG A 288 -24.18 -8.52 6.76
N SER A 289 -23.55 -9.48 6.09
CA SER A 289 -22.58 -10.41 6.70
C SER A 289 -21.40 -10.69 5.77
N LEU A 290 -20.27 -11.13 6.34
CA LEU A 290 -19.07 -11.49 5.58
C LEU A 290 -19.31 -12.69 4.66
N ARG A 291 -20.09 -13.67 5.12
CA ARG A 291 -20.45 -14.86 4.33
C ARG A 291 -21.19 -14.50 3.03
N LYS A 292 -22.03 -13.46 3.04
CA LYS A 292 -22.74 -12.97 1.85
C LYS A 292 -21.81 -12.33 0.82
N LEU A 293 -20.61 -11.90 1.19
CA LEU A 293 -19.61 -11.35 0.27
C LEU A 293 -18.86 -12.43 -0.54
N VAL A 294 -18.99 -13.70 -0.16
CA VAL A 294 -18.28 -14.84 -0.77
C VAL A 294 -19.22 -16.02 -1.07
N PRO A 295 -20.27 -15.82 -1.89
CA PRO A 295 -21.26 -16.87 -2.16
C PRO A 295 -20.66 -18.14 -2.77
N GLU A 296 -19.57 -18.02 -3.53
CA GLU A 296 -18.89 -19.12 -4.22
C GLU A 296 -17.54 -19.49 -3.57
N ASN A 297 -17.42 -19.33 -2.24
CA ASN A 297 -16.17 -19.52 -1.50
C ASN A 297 -14.98 -18.71 -2.10
N SER A 298 -15.30 -17.59 -2.75
CA SER A 298 -14.33 -16.73 -3.43
C SER A 298 -14.88 -15.31 -3.59
N TYR A 299 -13.98 -14.34 -3.76
CA TYR A 299 -14.28 -12.93 -4.04
C TYR A 299 -13.26 -12.35 -5.02
N LEU A 300 -13.54 -11.13 -5.50
CA LEU A 300 -12.57 -10.31 -6.21
C LEU A 300 -11.84 -9.40 -5.22
N GLU A 301 -10.51 -9.52 -5.18
CA GLU A 301 -9.63 -8.57 -4.51
C GLU A 301 -9.41 -7.38 -5.44
N TRP A 302 -9.71 -6.16 -4.96
CA TRP A 302 -9.66 -4.92 -5.72
C TRP A 302 -8.47 -4.08 -5.30
N LEU A 303 -7.72 -3.59 -6.27
CA LEU A 303 -6.47 -2.88 -6.05
C LEU A 303 -6.43 -1.63 -6.94
N VAL A 304 -5.82 -0.56 -6.43
CA VAL A 304 -5.37 0.58 -7.23
C VAL A 304 -3.89 0.39 -7.54
N ASN A 305 -3.57 0.38 -8.84
CA ASN A 305 -2.21 0.44 -9.35
C ASN A 305 -1.87 1.89 -9.67
N ILE A 306 -0.69 2.34 -9.24
CA ILE A 306 -0.17 3.68 -9.48
C ILE A 306 1.16 3.54 -10.20
N LYS A 307 1.40 4.34 -11.24
CA LYS A 307 2.71 4.58 -11.84
C LYS A 307 2.99 6.08 -11.86
N ALA A 308 4.22 6.49 -11.64
CA ALA A 308 4.64 7.89 -11.78
C ALA A 308 6.18 8.01 -11.90
N VAL A 309 6.67 9.14 -12.40
CA VAL A 309 8.11 9.45 -12.42
C VAL A 309 8.60 9.84 -11.03
N LYS A 310 9.58 9.09 -10.49
CA LYS A 310 10.04 9.16 -9.09
C LYS A 310 10.47 10.55 -8.63
N HIS A 311 11.17 11.29 -9.48
CA HIS A 311 11.83 12.55 -9.12
C HIS A 311 11.05 13.81 -9.51
N THR A 312 9.85 13.65 -10.06
CA THR A 312 8.96 14.79 -10.37
C THR A 312 8.61 15.55 -9.10
N LEU A 313 8.38 16.87 -9.21
CA LEU A 313 8.15 17.77 -8.06
C LEU A 313 9.23 17.66 -6.97
N GLY A 314 10.48 17.43 -7.38
CA GLY A 314 11.61 17.24 -6.46
C GLY A 314 11.60 15.91 -5.71
N GLY A 315 10.75 14.96 -6.12
CA GLY A 315 10.60 13.66 -5.47
C GLY A 315 9.89 13.70 -4.12
N GLU A 316 9.26 14.83 -3.79
CA GLU A 316 8.55 15.06 -2.54
C GLU A 316 7.04 15.18 -2.79
N TYR A 317 6.40 14.28 -3.55
CA TYR A 317 4.94 14.30 -3.76
C TYR A 317 4.25 13.08 -3.17
N LEU A 318 2.95 13.18 -2.89
CA LEU A 318 2.11 12.06 -2.45
C LEU A 318 0.92 11.92 -3.38
N VAL A 319 0.51 10.67 -3.62
CA VAL A 319 -0.77 10.36 -4.28
C VAL A 319 -1.67 9.70 -3.23
N HIS A 320 -2.75 10.39 -2.86
CA HIS A 320 -3.75 9.88 -1.92
C HIS A 320 -4.93 9.30 -2.68
N ILE A 321 -5.39 8.12 -2.27
CA ILE A 321 -6.56 7.44 -2.81
C ILE A 321 -7.74 7.57 -1.84
N PHE A 322 -8.91 7.89 -2.38
CA PHE A 322 -10.14 8.07 -1.62
C PHE A 322 -11.30 7.28 -2.23
N LEU A 323 -12.17 6.75 -1.36
CA LEU A 323 -13.51 6.26 -1.67
C LEU A 323 -14.53 7.18 -1.01
N GLY A 324 -14.98 8.17 -1.78
CA GLY A 324 -15.80 9.30 -1.36
C GLY A 324 -15.09 10.64 -1.62
N PRO A 325 -15.75 11.77 -1.32
CA PRO A 325 -15.24 13.10 -1.63
C PRO A 325 -13.87 13.37 -0.98
N VAL A 326 -12.98 14.02 -1.73
CA VAL A 326 -11.70 14.54 -1.23
C VAL A 326 -11.98 15.78 -0.38
N PRO A 327 -11.67 15.78 0.93
CA PRO A 327 -12.03 16.89 1.82
C PRO A 327 -11.29 18.18 1.42
N PRO A 328 -12.01 19.26 0.99
CA PRO A 328 -11.36 20.40 0.38
C PRO A 328 -10.75 21.39 1.38
N GLU A 329 -11.32 21.47 2.58
CA GLU A 329 -10.93 22.40 3.66
C GLU A 329 -9.96 21.76 4.67
N GLU A 330 -9.60 20.49 4.45
CA GLU A 330 -8.79 19.73 5.36
C GLU A 330 -7.30 20.04 5.22
N THR A 331 -6.62 20.17 6.35
CA THR A 331 -5.16 20.14 6.35
C THR A 331 -4.71 18.80 5.80
N THR A 332 -3.94 18.81 4.73
CA THR A 332 -3.54 17.61 3.98
C THR A 332 -2.87 16.52 4.83
N CYS A 333 -2.20 16.90 5.93
CA CYS A 333 -1.66 15.94 6.90
C CYS A 333 -2.73 15.09 7.62
N LEU A 334 -4.00 15.49 7.58
CA LEU A 334 -5.12 14.78 8.19
C LEU A 334 -5.84 13.85 7.21
N TYR A 335 -5.44 13.80 5.93
CA TYR A 335 -6.04 12.85 4.99
C TYR A 335 -5.97 11.41 5.48
N ALA A 336 -4.85 11.02 6.10
CA ALA A 336 -4.62 9.69 6.67
C ALA A 336 -5.68 9.21 7.70
N VAL A 337 -6.46 10.12 8.29
CA VAL A 337 -7.53 9.83 9.27
C VAL A 337 -8.93 10.12 8.73
N SER A 338 -9.03 10.60 7.48
CA SER A 338 -10.32 10.78 6.82
C SER A 338 -10.98 9.43 6.58
N PRO A 339 -12.29 9.26 6.86
CA PRO A 339 -12.98 8.00 6.61
C PRO A 339 -13.14 7.66 5.11
N ASN A 340 -12.89 8.64 4.23
CA ASN A 340 -12.86 8.43 2.79
C ASN A 340 -11.46 8.01 2.29
N HIS A 341 -10.40 8.30 3.05
CA HIS A 341 -9.04 7.97 2.64
C HIS A 341 -8.79 6.47 2.78
N VAL A 342 -8.17 5.88 1.76
CA VAL A 342 -7.85 4.44 1.73
C VAL A 342 -6.36 4.21 1.87
N GLY A 343 -5.52 4.99 1.19
CA GLY A 343 -4.09 4.83 1.29
C GLY A 343 -3.30 5.87 0.52
N THR A 344 -1.98 5.80 0.73
CA THR A 344 -1.03 6.80 0.24
C THR A 344 0.13 6.11 -0.48
N PHE A 345 0.45 6.63 -1.67
CA PHE A 345 1.65 6.31 -2.43
C PHE A 345 2.67 7.43 -2.29
N SER A 346 3.94 7.06 -2.07
CA SER A 346 5.05 7.99 -1.93
C SER A 346 6.26 7.52 -2.76
N PRO A 347 6.90 8.42 -3.54
CA PRO A 347 8.05 8.10 -4.37
C PRO A 347 9.36 8.02 -3.59
N LEU A 348 9.45 8.69 -2.43
CA LEU A 348 10.70 8.91 -1.67
C LEU A 348 11.88 9.31 -2.58
N GLY A 349 11.65 10.33 -3.42
CA GLY A 349 12.62 10.79 -4.41
C GLY A 349 13.61 11.83 -3.86
N GLN A 350 14.25 12.53 -4.79
CA GLN A 350 15.26 13.56 -4.53
C GLN A 350 15.15 14.69 -5.56
N ASP A 351 15.46 15.92 -5.15
CA ASP A 351 15.48 17.09 -6.02
C ASP A 351 16.77 17.20 -6.86
N THR A 352 16.82 18.19 -7.74
CA THR A 352 17.96 18.41 -8.66
C THR A 352 19.24 18.85 -7.96
N LYS A 353 19.18 19.26 -6.68
CA LYS A 353 20.34 19.67 -5.87
C LYS A 353 20.97 18.50 -5.13
N THR A 354 20.45 17.28 -5.29
CA THR A 354 20.98 16.10 -4.63
C THR A 354 22.45 15.82 -4.98
N SER A 355 23.22 15.37 -4.00
CA SER A 355 24.59 14.86 -4.22
C SER A 355 24.61 13.38 -4.62
N CYS A 356 23.46 12.70 -4.57
CA CYS A 356 23.32 11.29 -4.90
C CYS A 356 23.49 11.07 -6.41
N GLY A 357 24.56 10.38 -6.82
CA GLY A 357 24.86 10.08 -8.23
C GLY A 357 23.74 9.30 -8.91
N LYS A 358 23.30 8.20 -8.28
CA LYS A 358 22.17 7.39 -8.79
C LYS A 358 20.90 8.22 -8.96
N CYS A 359 20.60 9.11 -8.02
CA CYS A 359 19.39 9.93 -8.09
C CYS A 359 19.43 10.92 -9.27
N LYS A 360 20.61 11.43 -9.64
CA LYS A 360 20.78 12.25 -10.86
C LYS A 360 20.59 11.44 -12.13
N SER A 361 21.11 10.21 -12.13
CA SER A 361 20.90 9.25 -13.21
C SER A 361 19.42 8.91 -13.38
N ASP A 362 18.73 8.54 -12.29
CA ASP A 362 17.30 8.24 -12.25
C ASP A 362 16.46 9.45 -12.70
N GLN A 363 16.87 10.68 -12.39
CA GLN A 363 16.26 11.92 -12.91
C GLN A 363 16.44 12.05 -14.43
N ALA A 364 17.65 11.80 -14.94
CA ALA A 364 17.97 11.95 -16.36
C ALA A 364 17.22 10.90 -17.22
N SER A 365 17.06 9.67 -16.73
CA SER A 365 16.27 8.63 -17.40
C SER A 365 14.77 8.74 -17.15
N ARG A 366 14.32 9.70 -16.33
CA ARG A 366 12.92 9.86 -15.93
C ARG A 366 12.35 8.56 -15.33
N MET A 367 13.11 7.95 -14.41
CA MET A 367 12.76 6.68 -13.80
C MET A 367 11.30 6.66 -13.30
N GLU A 368 10.52 5.75 -13.87
CA GLU A 368 9.17 5.45 -13.42
C GLU A 368 9.21 4.44 -12.26
N ILE A 369 8.28 4.61 -11.33
CA ILE A 369 8.07 3.71 -10.20
C ILE A 369 6.58 3.40 -10.07
N THR A 370 6.28 2.28 -9.41
CA THR A 370 4.92 1.83 -9.17
C THR A 370 4.57 1.77 -7.69
N GLY A 371 3.27 1.75 -7.40
CA GLY A 371 2.74 1.40 -6.10
C GLY A 371 1.38 0.74 -6.21
N GLN A 372 0.96 0.07 -5.13
CA GLN A 372 -0.31 -0.62 -5.07
C GLN A 372 -1.04 -0.41 -3.75
N ILE A 373 -2.32 -0.08 -3.85
CA ILE A 373 -3.22 0.24 -2.73
C ILE A 373 -4.44 -0.67 -2.83
N PRO A 374 -4.58 -1.67 -1.95
CA PRO A 374 -5.80 -2.46 -1.83
C PRO A 374 -7.02 -1.61 -1.45
N LEU A 375 -8.16 -1.97 -2.03
CA LEU A 375 -9.46 -1.35 -1.79
C LEU A 375 -10.44 -2.29 -1.08
N THR A 376 -10.16 -3.59 -1.03
CA THR A 376 -11.17 -4.62 -0.72
C THR A 376 -11.76 -4.50 0.68
N ILE A 377 -10.93 -4.30 1.70
CA ILE A 377 -11.45 -4.11 3.06
C ILE A 377 -12.27 -2.81 3.14
N ALA A 378 -11.83 -1.73 2.48
CA ALA A 378 -12.60 -0.49 2.44
C ALA A 378 -13.94 -0.68 1.71
N LEU A 379 -14.00 -1.43 0.61
CA LEU A 379 -15.24 -1.81 -0.08
C LEU A 379 -16.15 -2.68 0.79
N ALA A 380 -15.59 -3.63 1.54
CA ALA A 380 -16.34 -4.41 2.52
C ALA A 380 -16.96 -3.49 3.59
N GLU A 381 -16.24 -2.47 4.06
CA GLU A 381 -16.80 -1.46 4.96
C GLU A 381 -17.95 -0.68 4.32
N ARG A 382 -17.86 -0.34 3.02
CA ARG A 382 -18.96 0.30 2.26
C ARG A 382 -20.18 -0.61 2.15
N TYR A 383 -19.97 -1.92 2.00
CA TYR A 383 -21.07 -2.89 2.04
C TYR A 383 -21.77 -2.93 3.40
N PHE A 384 -21.02 -2.94 4.50
CA PHE A 384 -21.61 -2.86 5.83
C PHE A 384 -22.26 -1.49 6.13
N ALA A 385 -21.88 -0.43 5.40
CA ALA A 385 -22.45 0.90 5.51
C ALA A 385 -23.69 1.12 4.63
N ASP A 386 -24.10 0.12 3.84
CA ASP A 386 -25.20 0.20 2.86
C ASP A 386 -24.91 1.11 1.65
N GLU A 387 -23.63 1.35 1.35
CA GLU A 387 -23.17 2.14 0.20
C GLU A 387 -22.77 1.27 -1.00
N LEU A 388 -22.64 -0.05 -0.79
CA LEU A 388 -22.24 -1.02 -1.80
C LEU A 388 -23.06 -2.30 -1.63
N GLU A 389 -23.63 -2.82 -2.70
CA GLU A 389 -24.50 -3.99 -2.60
C GLU A 389 -23.73 -5.32 -2.45
N SER A 390 -22.59 -5.46 -3.13
CA SER A 390 -21.71 -6.64 -2.99
C SER A 390 -20.31 -6.35 -3.57
N LEU A 391 -19.39 -7.31 -3.42
CA LEU A 391 -18.07 -7.28 -4.07
C LEU A 391 -18.06 -7.82 -5.52
N SER A 392 -19.23 -8.01 -6.13
CA SER A 392 -19.33 -8.35 -7.55
C SER A 392 -18.73 -7.26 -8.44
N GLU A 393 -18.25 -7.65 -9.61
CA GLU A 393 -17.68 -6.75 -10.61
C GLU A 393 -18.60 -5.58 -10.94
N ALA A 394 -19.86 -5.86 -11.28
CA ALA A 394 -20.84 -4.84 -11.64
C ALA A 394 -21.07 -3.80 -10.53
N HIS A 395 -21.28 -4.25 -9.28
CA HIS A 395 -21.55 -3.33 -8.16
C HIS A 395 -20.32 -2.51 -7.78
N VAL A 396 -19.12 -3.10 -7.84
CA VAL A 396 -17.89 -2.37 -7.51
C VAL A 396 -17.51 -1.38 -8.60
N ILE A 397 -17.63 -1.73 -9.88
CA ILE A 397 -17.39 -0.78 -10.99
C ILE A 397 -18.30 0.44 -10.86
N GLU A 398 -19.61 0.23 -10.69
CA GLU A 398 -20.57 1.33 -10.54
C GLU A 398 -20.21 2.22 -9.33
N TYR A 399 -19.83 1.61 -8.22
CA TYR A 399 -19.43 2.33 -7.02
C TYR A 399 -18.14 3.15 -7.24
N LEU A 400 -17.10 2.56 -7.83
CA LEU A 400 -15.79 3.20 -8.02
C LEU A 400 -15.84 4.30 -9.09
N GLN A 401 -16.67 4.16 -10.13
CA GLN A 401 -16.88 5.24 -11.12
C GLN A 401 -17.37 6.53 -10.44
N LYS A 402 -18.22 6.40 -9.42
CA LYS A 402 -18.78 7.52 -8.65
C LYS A 402 -17.86 8.00 -7.52
N ASN A 403 -17.19 7.08 -6.83
CA ASN A 403 -16.58 7.37 -5.52
C ASN A 403 -15.06 7.27 -5.48
N LEU A 404 -14.39 6.65 -6.45
CA LEU A 404 -12.93 6.61 -6.45
C LEU A 404 -12.38 7.97 -6.90
N HIS A 405 -11.62 8.60 -6.03
CA HIS A 405 -10.92 9.84 -6.29
C HIS A 405 -9.46 9.72 -5.88
N TRP A 406 -8.61 10.51 -6.52
CA TRP A 406 -7.22 10.66 -6.09
C TRP A 406 -6.81 12.13 -6.09
N GLU A 407 -5.96 12.48 -5.15
CA GLU A 407 -5.40 13.83 -5.01
C GLU A 407 -3.89 13.75 -4.89
N VAL A 408 -3.21 14.74 -5.46
CA VAL A 408 -1.76 14.86 -5.34
C VAL A 408 -1.43 16.00 -4.40
N ILE A 409 -0.49 15.74 -3.49
CA ILE A 409 0.10 16.75 -2.63
C ILE A 409 1.57 16.93 -3.01
N ASP A 410 2.01 18.17 -3.19
CA ASP A 410 3.41 18.50 -3.47
C ASP A 410 4.27 18.57 -2.19
N GLY A 411 5.58 18.79 -2.33
CA GLY A 411 6.50 18.84 -1.18
C GLY A 411 6.22 19.98 -0.20
N SER A 412 5.45 20.99 -0.64
CA SER A 412 4.99 22.09 0.21
C SER A 412 3.76 21.73 1.04
N GLY A 413 3.13 20.58 0.78
CA GLY A 413 1.93 20.12 1.47
C GLY A 413 0.66 20.66 0.82
N GLN A 414 0.78 21.30 -0.35
CA GLN A 414 -0.34 21.84 -1.09
C GLN A 414 -0.89 20.83 -2.08
N ARG A 415 -2.20 20.85 -2.23
CA ARG A 415 -2.91 20.04 -3.23
C ARG A 415 -2.64 20.63 -4.61
N LEU A 416 -2.50 19.78 -5.62
CA LEU A 416 -2.38 20.23 -7.01
C LEU A 416 -3.72 20.70 -7.59
N GLN A 417 -4.87 20.31 -7.01
CA GLN A 417 -6.22 20.83 -7.31
C GLN A 417 -6.50 21.11 -8.80
N GLY A 418 -6.70 20.08 -9.62
CA GLY A 418 -6.94 20.31 -11.04
C GLY A 418 -5.66 20.34 -11.89
N HIS A 419 -4.49 20.08 -11.30
CA HIS A 419 -3.19 20.03 -11.98
C HIS A 419 -2.36 18.75 -11.70
N ARG A 420 -3.02 17.63 -11.43
CA ARG A 420 -2.45 16.28 -11.32
C ARG A 420 -1.64 15.86 -12.54
N SER A 421 -2.00 16.34 -13.73
CA SER A 421 -1.21 16.11 -14.97
C SER A 421 0.21 16.69 -14.94
N SER A 422 0.53 17.57 -13.97
CA SER A 422 1.90 18.05 -13.74
C SER A 422 2.81 17.00 -13.07
N VAL A 423 2.26 15.89 -12.59
CA VAL A 423 3.05 14.73 -12.16
C VAL A 423 3.31 13.85 -13.38
N ASP A 424 4.50 14.01 -13.96
CA ASP A 424 4.96 13.22 -15.10
C ASP A 424 4.75 11.72 -14.89
N GLY A 425 4.16 11.07 -15.89
CA GLY A 425 3.92 9.63 -15.91
C GLY A 425 2.86 9.15 -14.93
N LEU A 426 2.13 10.05 -14.25
CA LEU A 426 1.09 9.66 -13.30
C LEU A 426 -0.06 8.93 -13.99
N LEU A 427 -0.18 7.64 -13.69
CA LEU A 427 -1.31 6.80 -14.08
C LEU A 427 -1.88 6.09 -12.87
N VAL A 428 -3.20 6.16 -12.72
CA VAL A 428 -3.98 5.49 -11.68
C VAL A 428 -4.96 4.56 -12.37
N GLY A 429 -4.82 3.26 -12.13
CA GLY A 429 -5.66 2.20 -12.68
C GLY A 429 -6.28 1.33 -11.59
N VAL A 430 -7.43 0.74 -11.90
CA VAL A 430 -8.08 -0.24 -11.02
C VAL A 430 -7.91 -1.62 -11.62
N VAL A 431 -7.54 -2.57 -10.77
CA VAL A 431 -7.42 -3.97 -11.14
C VAL A 431 -8.10 -4.86 -10.11
N SER A 432 -8.45 -6.08 -10.52
CA SER A 432 -8.89 -7.11 -9.59
C SER A 432 -8.26 -8.46 -9.89
N ASN A 433 -8.17 -9.31 -8.89
CA ASN A 433 -7.87 -10.74 -9.06
C ASN A 433 -8.76 -11.59 -8.17
N LYS A 434 -9.04 -12.82 -8.61
CA LYS A 434 -9.84 -13.76 -7.84
C LYS A 434 -9.09 -14.26 -6.61
N VAL A 435 -9.72 -14.25 -5.45
CA VAL A 435 -9.26 -14.91 -4.23
C VAL A 435 -10.19 -16.05 -3.90
N THR A 436 -9.65 -17.26 -3.84
CA THR A 436 -10.37 -18.45 -3.42
C THR A 436 -10.06 -18.73 -1.96
N LEU A 437 -11.09 -18.86 -1.12
CA LEU A 437 -10.95 -19.17 0.29
C LEU A 437 -10.53 -20.64 0.48
N PRO A 438 -9.97 -20.99 1.66
CA PRO A 438 -9.72 -22.39 2.01
C PRO A 438 -10.97 -23.25 1.81
N GLY A 439 -10.79 -24.46 1.29
CA GLY A 439 -11.84 -25.45 1.06
C GLY A 439 -11.36 -26.84 1.48
N ASP A 440 -12.07 -27.90 1.09
CA ASP A 440 -11.65 -29.27 1.40
C ASP A 440 -10.32 -29.61 0.71
N GLY A 441 -9.23 -29.64 1.49
CA GLY A 441 -7.88 -29.96 1.02
C GLY A 441 -6.91 -28.77 0.91
N ASP A 442 -7.41 -27.53 0.94
CA ASP A 442 -6.59 -26.31 0.92
C ASP A 442 -6.66 -25.60 2.29
N GLU A 443 -5.51 -25.39 2.93
CA GLU A 443 -5.44 -24.80 4.28
C GLU A 443 -5.46 -23.26 4.28
N PHE A 444 -5.11 -22.62 3.17
CA PHE A 444 -4.99 -21.15 3.05
C PHE A 444 -5.64 -20.61 1.78
N ALA A 445 -6.04 -19.33 1.83
CA ALA A 445 -6.60 -18.64 0.67
C ALA A 445 -5.57 -18.52 -0.46
N ARG A 446 -6.05 -18.66 -1.69
CA ARG A 446 -5.23 -18.61 -2.91
C ARG A 446 -5.57 -17.38 -3.73
N TYR A 447 -4.55 -16.60 -4.04
CA TYR A 447 -4.65 -15.41 -4.90
C TYR A 447 -4.35 -15.81 -6.35
N SER A 448 -5.31 -15.55 -7.23
CA SER A 448 -5.13 -15.73 -8.67
C SER A 448 -4.00 -14.84 -9.18
N GLN A 449 -3.20 -15.39 -10.08
CA GLN A 449 -2.20 -14.61 -10.81
C GLN A 449 -2.82 -13.86 -12.00
N ASP A 450 -3.99 -14.30 -12.45
CA ASP A 450 -4.77 -13.57 -13.45
C ASP A 450 -5.43 -12.36 -12.81
N VAL A 451 -5.23 -11.22 -13.47
CA VAL A 451 -5.70 -9.89 -13.12
C VAL A 451 -6.58 -9.35 -14.25
N THR A 452 -7.68 -8.71 -13.88
CA THR A 452 -8.51 -7.91 -14.78
C THR A 452 -8.22 -6.44 -14.53
N VAL A 453 -7.98 -5.66 -15.59
CA VAL A 453 -7.83 -4.21 -15.53
C VAL A 453 -9.16 -3.58 -15.93
N TYR A 454 -9.58 -2.53 -15.24
CA TYR A 454 -10.87 -1.85 -15.44
C TYR A 454 -10.70 -0.37 -15.83
N PRO A 455 -10.34 -0.07 -17.09
CA PRO A 455 -10.16 1.31 -17.54
C PRO A 455 -11.42 2.16 -17.43
N GLU A 456 -12.60 1.57 -17.56
CA GLU A 456 -13.91 2.23 -17.42
C GLU A 456 -14.12 2.86 -16.03
N VAL A 457 -13.38 2.42 -15.01
CA VAL A 457 -13.41 3.01 -13.68
C VAL A 457 -12.62 4.33 -13.64
N THR A 458 -11.62 4.48 -14.51
CA THR A 458 -10.68 5.61 -14.50
C THR A 458 -10.68 6.43 -15.79
N THR A 459 -11.54 6.09 -16.75
CA THR A 459 -11.81 6.86 -17.96
C THR A 459 -12.96 7.84 -17.71
N LYS A 460 -13.01 8.95 -18.45
CA LYS A 460 -14.17 9.84 -18.44
C LYS A 460 -15.40 9.14 -19.03
N ALA A 461 -16.59 9.56 -18.60
CA ALA A 461 -17.85 9.00 -19.11
C ALA A 461 -18.08 9.24 -20.62
N ASP A 462 -17.42 10.25 -21.20
CA ASP A 462 -17.45 10.54 -22.64
C ASP A 462 -16.35 9.82 -23.42
N GLU A 463 -15.58 8.95 -22.76
CA GLU A 463 -14.45 8.19 -23.32
C GLU A 463 -13.34 9.07 -23.92
N SER A 464 -13.36 10.39 -23.71
CA SER A 464 -12.38 11.33 -24.30
C SER A 464 -10.95 11.19 -23.75
N GLY A 465 -10.77 10.34 -22.74
CA GLY A 465 -9.48 10.03 -22.11
C GLY A 465 -9.60 9.73 -20.62
N GLY A 466 -8.45 9.63 -19.95
CA GLY A 466 -8.40 9.40 -18.50
C GLY A 466 -9.10 10.50 -17.71
N ARG A 467 -9.78 10.14 -16.62
CA ARG A 467 -10.35 11.10 -15.67
C ARG A 467 -9.26 11.78 -14.84
N ALA A 468 -9.64 12.79 -14.06
CA ALA A 468 -8.73 13.56 -13.22
C ALA A 468 -7.53 14.14 -14.00
N GLU A 469 -7.86 14.84 -15.11
CA GLU A 469 -6.89 15.46 -16.03
C GLU A 469 -5.98 14.46 -16.77
N GLY A 470 -6.52 13.32 -17.19
CA GLY A 470 -5.79 12.37 -18.02
C GLY A 470 -4.86 11.44 -17.24
N THR A 471 -4.84 11.50 -15.92
CA THR A 471 -4.01 10.60 -15.08
C THR A 471 -4.71 9.28 -14.77
N GLY A 472 -5.93 9.07 -15.26
CA GLY A 472 -6.63 7.80 -15.19
C GLY A 472 -6.25 6.88 -16.34
N VAL A 473 -6.27 5.58 -16.08
CA VAL A 473 -6.04 4.55 -17.10
C VAL A 473 -7.25 4.48 -18.06
N THR A 474 -6.94 4.25 -19.33
CA THR A 474 -7.82 4.14 -20.49
C THR A 474 -7.59 2.82 -21.19
N GLU A 475 -8.46 2.44 -22.13
CA GLU A 475 -8.29 1.22 -22.92
C GLU A 475 -6.94 1.15 -23.65
N ASP A 476 -6.49 2.28 -24.19
CA ASP A 476 -5.25 2.39 -24.99
C ASP A 476 -3.98 2.15 -24.16
N ASN A 477 -4.04 2.44 -22.86
CA ASN A 477 -2.90 2.34 -21.98
C ASN A 477 -3.13 1.34 -20.83
N LYS A 478 -4.13 0.46 -20.86
CA LYS A 478 -4.47 -0.42 -19.73
C LYS A 478 -3.42 -1.46 -19.33
N TYR A 479 -2.39 -1.64 -20.15
CA TYR A 479 -1.25 -2.50 -19.86
C TYR A 479 0.07 -1.73 -19.69
N PHE A 480 -0.05 -0.45 -19.29
CA PHE A 480 1.04 0.51 -19.01
C PHE A 480 2.00 0.11 -17.89
#